data_AF-A0A821R5Z0-F1
#
_entry.id   AF-A0A821R5Z0-F1
#
_cell.length_a   1.000
_cell.length_b   1.000
_cell.length_c   1.000
_cell.angle_alpha   90.00
_cell.angle_beta   90.00
_cell.angle_gamma   90.00
#
_symmetry.space_group_name_H-M   'P 1'
#
loop_
_entity.id
_entity.type
_entity.pdbx_description
1 polymer ?
#
loop_
_entity_poly.entity_id
_entity_poly.type
_entity_poly.pdbx_seq_one_letter_code
_entity_poly.pdbx_strand_id
1 'polypeptide(L)'
;MKTISKKSYGQYLPILIVVVGTNHLRSGGQRYDLESYILYENYNRTTQANDLCLLKTATPIVYNDKVQPAEVLIQETPPGSNLMSTGWGETGTDGDIPQNLQMLNFTSIGTQECDHTRNSTENVDLFPHH
;
A
#
# COMPACT_ATOMS: atom_id res chain seq x y z
N MET A 1 -0.77 -1.21 -2.88
CA MET A 1 -0.56 -0.68 -1.51
C MET A 1 0.82 -1.12 -1.03
N LYS A 2 1.83 -0.23 -0.95
CA LYS A 2 3.06 -0.56 -0.23
C LYS A 2 2.75 -0.34 1.25
N THR A 3 2.54 -1.42 1.99
CA THR A 3 2.64 -1.36 3.45
C THR A 3 4.08 -1.02 3.77
N ILE A 4 4.25 0.01 4.59
CA ILE A 4 5.59 0.53 4.82
C ILE A 4 6.25 -0.34 5.88
N SER A 5 7.00 -1.33 5.41
CA SER A 5 7.75 -2.26 6.27
C SER A 5 8.89 -1.55 7.01
N LYS A 6 9.16 -2.03 8.24
CA LYS A 6 10.12 -1.52 9.24
C LYS A 6 11.55 -1.28 8.74
N LYS A 7 11.92 -1.68 7.51
CA LYS A 7 13.25 -1.42 6.93
C LYS A 7 13.58 0.08 6.81
N SER A 8 12.57 0.96 6.81
CA SER A 8 12.73 2.39 6.50
C SER A 8 12.31 3.39 7.58
N TYR A 9 12.03 3.03 8.85
CA TYR A 9 11.42 4.02 9.78
C TYR A 9 12.24 4.54 10.94
N GLY A 10 13.05 3.72 11.61
CA GLY A 10 13.83 4.20 12.76
C GLY A 10 14.82 5.34 12.43
N GLN A 11 15.08 5.58 11.13
CA GLN A 11 16.10 6.49 10.63
C GLN A 11 15.52 7.69 9.84
N TYR A 12 14.23 7.69 9.51
CA TYR A 12 13.67 8.60 8.48
C TYR A 12 12.46 9.42 8.95
N LEU A 13 12.05 9.34 10.22
CA LEU A 13 10.95 10.17 10.72
C LEU A 13 11.07 11.67 10.39
N PRO A 14 12.25 12.31 10.47
CA PRO A 14 12.38 13.74 10.17
C PRO A 14 12.10 14.09 8.69
N ILE A 15 12.02 13.10 7.80
CA ILE A 15 11.98 13.28 6.33
C ILE A 15 10.67 12.73 5.73
N LEU A 16 9.84 12.05 6.53
CA LEU A 16 8.62 11.43 6.04
C LEU A 16 7.44 12.40 6.05
N ILE A 17 6.81 12.57 4.88
CA ILE A 17 5.68 13.46 4.66
C ILE A 17 4.54 12.64 4.04
N VAL A 18 3.31 12.91 4.48
CA VAL A 18 2.10 12.39 3.85
C VAL A 18 1.56 13.43 2.88
N VAL A 19 1.23 13.01 1.65
CA VAL A 19 0.60 13.86 0.64
C VAL A 19 -0.75 13.28 0.27
N VAL A 20 -1.81 14.10 0.31
CA VAL A 20 -3.19 13.69 0.01
C VAL A 20 -3.80 14.57 -1.09
N GLY A 21 -4.82 14.05 -1.79
CA GLY A 21 -5.64 14.84 -2.74
C GLY A 21 -4.97 15.12 -4.09
N THR A 22 -4.07 14.26 -4.55
CA THR A 22 -3.42 14.36 -5.88
C THR A 22 -3.31 13.01 -6.56
N ASN A 23 -3.37 13.03 -7.90
CA ASN A 23 -3.04 11.89 -8.77
C ASN A 23 -1.64 12.04 -9.42
N HIS A 24 -0.91 13.12 -9.12
CA HIS A 24 0.42 13.37 -9.67
C HIS A 24 1.48 13.22 -8.58
N LEU A 25 2.49 12.39 -8.82
CA LEU A 25 3.50 11.97 -7.85
C LEU A 25 4.31 13.14 -7.25
N ARG A 26 4.57 14.16 -8.06
CA ARG A 26 5.50 15.26 -7.70
C ARG A 26 4.84 16.63 -7.56
N SER A 27 3.53 16.74 -7.77
CA SER A 27 2.84 18.04 -7.74
C SER A 27 1.38 17.93 -7.29
N GLY A 28 0.83 19.06 -6.84
CA GLY A 28 -0.51 19.12 -6.26
C GLY A 28 -0.60 18.50 -4.86
N GLY A 29 -1.82 18.38 -4.37
CA GLY A 29 -2.13 17.80 -3.06
C GLY A 29 -1.77 18.70 -1.89
N GLN A 30 -2.04 18.20 -0.69
CA GLN A 30 -1.72 18.83 0.59
C GLN A 30 -0.70 17.98 1.33
N ARG A 31 0.32 18.63 1.89
CA ARG A 31 1.42 18.00 2.63
C ARG A 31 1.15 18.05 4.12
N TYR A 32 1.40 16.94 4.80
CA TYR A 32 1.28 16.78 6.24
C TYR A 32 2.57 16.19 6.79
N ASP A 33 3.19 16.92 7.72
CA ASP A 33 4.27 16.38 8.54
C ASP A 33 3.73 15.34 9.52
N LEU A 34 4.60 14.44 9.97
CA LEU A 34 4.24 13.41 10.93
C LEU A 34 4.66 13.79 12.34
N GLU A 35 3.74 13.61 13.29
CA GLU A 35 4.01 13.71 14.72
C GLU A 35 4.66 12.42 15.23
N SER A 36 4.11 11.27 14.84
CA SER A 36 4.55 9.98 15.32
C SER A 36 4.11 8.84 14.40
N TYR A 37 4.66 7.65 14.63
CA TYR A 37 4.20 6.40 14.04
C TYR A 37 3.98 5.37 15.15
N ILE A 38 3.03 4.47 14.94
CA ILE A 38 2.68 3.40 15.87
C ILE A 38 2.78 2.09 15.10
N LEU A 39 3.84 1.33 15.38
CA LEU A 39 3.99 -0.01 14.83
C LEU A 39 3.08 -0.96 15.57
N TYR A 40 2.46 -1.88 14.85
CA TYR A 40 1.75 -2.97 15.49
C TYR A 40 2.73 -3.83 16.32
N GLU A 41 2.39 -4.08 17.58
CA GLU A 41 3.28 -4.69 18.56
C GLU A 41 3.72 -6.11 18.17
N ASN A 42 2.86 -6.84 17.46
CA ASN A 42 3.11 -8.22 17.04
C ASN A 42 3.80 -8.30 15.66
N TYR A 43 4.34 -7.20 15.14
CA TYR A 43 5.13 -7.24 13.91
C TYR A 43 6.38 -8.12 14.06
N ASN A 44 6.48 -9.16 13.23
CA ASN A 44 7.60 -10.07 13.22
C ASN A 44 8.60 -9.67 12.11
N ARG A 45 9.80 -9.23 12.51
CA ARG A 45 10.86 -8.80 11.57
C ARG A 45 11.39 -9.92 10.68
N THR A 46 11.38 -11.17 11.17
CA THR A 46 11.96 -12.31 10.47
C THR A 46 11.01 -12.83 9.40
N THR A 47 9.73 -13.00 9.75
CA THR A 47 8.70 -13.53 8.83
C THR A 47 7.97 -12.43 8.07
N GLN A 48 8.15 -11.17 8.45
CA GLN A 48 7.36 -10.02 7.98
C GLN A 48 5.87 -10.13 8.31
N ALA A 49 5.49 -11.04 9.22
CA ALA A 49 4.11 -11.18 9.65
C ALA A 49 3.64 -9.93 10.40
N ASN A 50 2.35 -9.62 10.25
CA ASN A 50 1.68 -8.46 10.84
C ASN A 50 2.31 -7.11 10.44
N ASP A 51 2.64 -6.94 9.16
CA ASP A 51 3.16 -5.70 8.60
C ASP A 51 2.08 -4.60 8.59
N LEU A 52 1.91 -3.92 9.73
CA LEU A 52 0.92 -2.87 9.94
C LEU A 52 1.49 -1.75 10.80
N CYS A 53 1.22 -0.51 10.42
CA CYS A 53 1.64 0.71 11.11
C CYS A 53 0.58 1.81 10.96
N LEU A 54 0.41 2.63 12.00
CA LEU A 54 -0.36 3.87 11.92
C LEU A 54 0.59 5.07 11.88
N LEU A 55 0.26 6.05 11.04
CA LEU A 55 0.96 7.33 10.98
C LEU A 55 0.06 8.42 11.54
N LYS A 56 0.56 9.19 12.51
CA LYS A 56 -0.15 10.34 13.08
C LYS A 56 0.42 11.61 12.48
N THR A 57 -0.42 12.37 11.78
CA THR A 57 -0.04 13.68 11.23
C THR A 57 0.06 14.72 12.34
N ALA A 58 0.99 15.66 12.22
CA ALA A 58 1.19 16.76 13.17
C ALA A 58 0.00 17.74 13.21
N THR A 59 -0.73 17.84 12.10
CA THR A 59 -1.99 18.56 12.01
C THR A 59 -3.11 17.64 11.52
N PRO A 60 -4.37 17.86 11.93
CA PRO A 60 -5.49 17.08 11.43
C PRO A 60 -5.66 17.20 9.91
N ILE A 61 -5.89 16.08 9.23
CA ILE A 61 -6.21 16.07 7.79
C ILE A 61 -7.59 16.70 7.56
N VAL A 62 -7.66 17.66 6.65
CA VAL A 62 -8.92 18.33 6.26
C VAL A 62 -9.55 17.60 5.08
N TYR A 63 -10.76 17.07 5.29
CA TYR A 63 -11.52 16.37 4.25
C TYR A 63 -12.20 17.32 3.25
N ASN A 64 -12.30 16.86 2.00
CA ASN A 64 -12.93 17.57 0.87
C ASN A 64 -13.22 16.58 -0.27
N ASP A 65 -13.70 17.06 -1.40
CA ASP A 65 -14.06 16.23 -2.57
C ASP A 65 -12.94 15.32 -3.09
N LYS A 66 -11.67 15.62 -2.77
CA LYS A 66 -10.48 14.84 -3.16
C LYS A 66 -9.81 14.09 -2.00
N VAL A 67 -10.25 14.32 -0.76
CA VAL A 67 -9.64 13.74 0.45
C VAL A 67 -10.75 13.24 1.34
N GLN A 68 -10.88 11.92 1.44
CA GLN A 68 -11.89 11.23 2.22
C GLN A 68 -11.24 10.08 3.02
N PRO A 69 -11.81 9.68 4.17
CA PRO A 69 -11.36 8.49 4.87
C PRO A 69 -11.57 7.23 4.02
N ALA A 70 -10.64 6.28 4.09
CA ALA A 70 -10.80 4.96 3.50
C ALA A 70 -11.64 4.07 4.44
N GLU A 71 -12.59 3.33 3.87
CA GLU A 71 -13.38 2.34 4.61
C GLU A 71 -12.51 1.12 4.95
N VAL A 72 -12.61 0.66 6.20
CA VAL A 72 -11.91 -0.54 6.67
C VAL A 72 -12.93 -1.66 6.76
N LEU A 73 -12.71 -2.73 5.99
CA LEU A 73 -13.51 -3.94 6.05
C LEU A 73 -13.05 -4.81 7.23
N ILE A 74 -14.00 -5.33 8.00
CA ILE A 74 -13.74 -6.23 9.13
C ILE A 74 -13.76 -7.70 8.67
N GLN A 75 -14.35 -7.98 7.50
CA GLN A 75 -14.50 -9.32 6.96
C GLN A 75 -13.43 -9.61 5.90
N GLU A 76 -13.07 -10.88 5.77
CA GLU A 76 -12.18 -11.34 4.72
C GLU A 76 -12.81 -11.13 3.34
N THR A 77 -11.97 -10.82 2.36
CA THR A 77 -12.39 -10.71 0.97
C THR A 77 -12.62 -12.11 0.40
N PRO A 78 -13.82 -12.44 -0.10
CA PRO A 78 -14.08 -13.74 -0.72
C PRO A 78 -13.19 -13.97 -1.94
N PRO A 79 -12.77 -15.21 -2.24
CA PRO A 79 -12.15 -15.55 -3.53
C PRO A 79 -13.07 -15.21 -4.71
N GLY A 80 -12.51 -14.83 -5.85
CA GLY A 80 -13.28 -14.42 -7.02
C GLY A 80 -13.78 -12.96 -6.98
N SER A 81 -13.44 -12.19 -5.95
CA SER A 81 -13.84 -10.78 -5.82
C SER A 81 -13.03 -9.91 -6.78
N ASN A 82 -13.70 -8.99 -7.47
CA ASN A 82 -13.03 -7.96 -8.26
C ASN A 82 -12.42 -6.91 -7.34
N LEU A 83 -11.11 -6.75 -7.43
CA LEU A 83 -10.30 -5.84 -6.63
C LEU A 83 -9.60 -4.84 -7.52
N MET A 84 -9.23 -3.72 -6.89
CA MET A 84 -8.51 -2.63 -7.52
C MET A 84 -7.36 -2.22 -6.61
N SER A 85 -6.16 -2.11 -7.17
CA SER A 85 -4.99 -1.55 -6.49
C SER A 85 -4.52 -0.32 -7.25
N THR A 86 -4.14 0.72 -6.51
CA THR A 86 -3.61 1.96 -7.08
C THR A 86 -2.24 2.28 -6.50
N GLY A 87 -1.41 2.99 -7.27
CA GLY A 87 -0.12 3.48 -6.79
C GLY A 87 0.79 4.06 -7.89
N TRP A 88 1.95 4.54 -7.47
CA TRP A 88 3.03 5.04 -8.33
C TRP A 88 4.27 4.13 -8.26
N GLY A 89 4.07 2.81 -8.09
CA GLY A 89 5.18 1.86 -8.15
C GLY A 89 5.73 1.71 -9.57
N GLU A 90 6.87 1.05 -9.70
CA GLU A 90 7.41 0.62 -11.00
C GLU A 90 6.36 -0.20 -11.75
N THR A 91 6.22 0.04 -13.06
CA THR A 91 5.20 -0.61 -13.91
C THR A 91 5.71 -1.87 -14.62
N GLY A 92 6.88 -2.36 -14.24
CA GLY A 92 7.54 -3.55 -14.80
C GLY A 92 8.90 -3.77 -14.15
N THR A 93 9.56 -4.88 -14.46
CA THR A 93 10.93 -5.15 -14.00
C THR A 93 11.86 -4.05 -14.51
N ASP A 94 12.54 -3.34 -13.60
CA ASP A 94 13.38 -2.18 -13.90
C ASP A 94 12.63 -1.05 -14.67
N GLY A 95 11.31 -0.96 -14.50
CA GLY A 95 10.47 0.02 -15.15
C GLY A 95 10.54 1.40 -14.51
N ASP A 96 10.09 2.42 -15.25
CA ASP A 96 10.04 3.79 -14.73
C ASP A 96 8.97 3.97 -13.65
N ILE A 97 9.22 4.93 -12.75
CA ILE A 97 8.23 5.39 -11.78
C ILE A 97 7.27 6.38 -12.47
N PRO A 98 5.98 6.05 -12.61
CA PRO A 98 5.03 6.89 -13.34
C PRO A 98 4.74 8.18 -12.57
N GLN A 99 4.55 9.29 -13.29
CA GLN A 99 4.13 10.56 -12.68
C GLN A 99 2.65 10.56 -12.30
N ASN A 100 1.81 9.88 -13.08
CA ASN A 100 0.37 9.78 -12.82
C ASN A 100 0.06 8.51 -12.03
N LEU A 101 -0.96 8.57 -11.18
CA LEU A 101 -1.44 7.44 -10.40
C LEU A 101 -1.87 6.31 -11.35
N GLN A 102 -1.34 5.11 -11.13
CA GLN A 102 -1.72 3.92 -11.87
C GLN A 102 -2.77 3.12 -11.12
N MET A 103 -3.50 2.30 -11.86
CA MET A 103 -4.57 1.44 -11.36
C MET A 103 -4.44 0.07 -12.02
N LEU A 104 -4.63 -0.97 -11.23
CA LEU A 104 -4.69 -2.36 -11.68
C LEU A 104 -5.95 -3.00 -11.12
N ASN A 105 -6.76 -3.60 -12.00
CA ASN A 105 -7.88 -4.44 -11.62
C ASN A 105 -7.45 -5.90 -11.66
N PHE A 106 -7.88 -6.68 -10.68
CA PHE A 106 -7.53 -8.09 -10.55
C PHE A 106 -8.60 -8.82 -9.75
N THR A 107 -8.52 -10.15 -9.74
CA THR A 107 -9.46 -11.01 -9.02
C THR A 107 -8.76 -11.64 -7.82
N SER A 108 -9.41 -11.67 -6.67
CA SER A 108 -8.87 -12.34 -5.49
C SER A 108 -8.82 -13.87 -5.69
N ILE A 109 -7.77 -14.49 -5.15
CA ILE A 109 -7.66 -15.95 -5.00
C ILE A 109 -7.82 -16.33 -3.52
N GLY A 110 -8.12 -17.59 -3.25
CA GLY A 110 -8.24 -18.07 -1.87
C GLY A 110 -6.87 -18.20 -1.18
N THR A 111 -6.86 -18.09 0.15
CA THR A 111 -5.63 -18.19 0.96
C THR A 111 -4.87 -19.50 0.69
N GLN A 112 -5.59 -20.62 0.58
CA GLN A 112 -4.99 -21.92 0.28
C GLN A 112 -4.30 -21.93 -1.09
N GLU A 113 -4.93 -21.33 -2.10
CA GLU A 113 -4.36 -21.21 -3.45
C GLU A 113 -3.13 -20.28 -3.44
N CYS A 114 -3.23 -19.15 -2.75
CA CYS A 114 -2.10 -18.23 -2.56
C CYS A 114 -0.90 -18.92 -1.90
N ASP A 115 -1.13 -19.71 -0.85
CA ASP A 115 -0.08 -20.46 -0.17
C ASP A 115 0.54 -21.54 -1.07
N HIS A 116 -0.28 -22.21 -1.87
CA HIS A 116 0.20 -23.23 -2.80
C HIS A 116 1.05 -22.62 -3.91
N THR A 117 0.60 -21.51 -4.49
CA THR A 117 1.32 -20.77 -5.54
C THR A 117 2.61 -20.17 -5.02
N ARG A 118 2.61 -19.56 -3.83
CA ARG A 118 3.80 -18.98 -3.20
C ARG A 118 4.93 -20.00 -2.98
N ASN A 119 4.58 -21.26 -2.73
CA ASN A 119 5.54 -22.35 -2.52
C ASN A 119 5.87 -23.12 -3.80
N SER A 120 5.22 -22.80 -4.93
CA SER A 120 5.47 -23.43 -6.22
C SER A 120 6.70 -22.82 -6.90
N THR A 121 7.42 -23.64 -7.67
CA THR A 121 8.52 -23.20 -8.55
C THR A 121 8.04 -22.82 -9.96
N GLU A 122 6.75 -23.00 -10.26
CA GLU A 122 6.17 -22.54 -11.52
C GLU A 122 5.93 -21.03 -11.47
N ASN A 123 6.34 -20.32 -12.52
CA ASN A 123 5.97 -18.92 -12.72
C ASN A 123 4.46 -18.85 -12.98
N VAL A 124 3.68 -18.77 -11.92
CA VAL A 124 2.26 -18.46 -12.02
C VAL A 124 2.17 -16.97 -12.30
N ASP A 125 1.72 -16.62 -13.51
CA ASP A 125 1.35 -15.27 -13.82
C ASP A 125 0.09 -14.93 -13.02
N LEU A 126 0.28 -14.32 -11.85
CA LEU A 126 -0.79 -13.87 -10.97
C LEU A 126 -1.52 -12.63 -11.52
N PHE A 127 -0.99 -12.05 -12.60
CA PHE A 127 -1.49 -10.84 -13.22
C PHE A 127 -1.39 -10.95 -14.75
N PRO A 128 -2.09 -11.91 -15.38
CA PRO A 128 -2.02 -12.10 -16.82
C PRO A 128 -2.33 -10.78 -17.50
N HIS A 129 -1.31 -10.24 -18.16
CA HIS A 129 -1.36 -8.94 -18.82
C HIS A 129 -2.44 -8.95 -19.91
N HIS A 130 -3.05 -7.77 -20.08
CA HIS A 130 -3.87 -7.38 -21.21
C HIS A 130 -3.24 -7.73 -22.57
#